data_AF-A0A2L0UEU4-F1
#
_entry.id   AF-A0A2L0UEU4-F1
#
_cell.length_a   1.000
_cell.length_b   1.000
_cell.length_c   1.000
_cell.angle_alpha   90.00
_cell.angle_beta   90.00
_cell.angle_gamma   90.00
#
_symmetry.space_group_name_H-M   'P 1'
#
loop_
_entity.id
_entity.type
_entity.pdbx_description
1 polymer ?
#
loop_
_entity_poly.entity_id
_entity_poly.type
_entity_poly.pdbx_seq_one_letter_code
_entity_poly.pdbx_strand_id
1 'polypeptide(L)'
;ARVHNLGHPPRRLTFLHLDGSQHTLPAPGSAVLSEGRTVGRVTSVGHHYEMGPIALAVLKRSVDASADLLVQDGEEAYAAAQEVIVAPDVGQVVGRATGFLRAPR
;
A
#
# COMPACT_ATOMS: atom_id res chain seq x y z
N ALA A 1 -20.49 7.83 2.84
CA ALA A 1 -19.21 7.49 2.16
C ALA A 1 -19.30 6.25 1.24
N ARG A 2 -20.38 6.05 0.47
CA ARG A 2 -20.60 4.82 -0.32
C ARG A 2 -20.42 4.95 -1.84
N VAL A 3 -20.44 6.19 -2.36
CA VAL A 3 -20.47 6.48 -3.80
C VAL A 3 -19.13 6.92 -4.40
N HIS A 4 -18.22 7.51 -3.62
CA HIS A 4 -16.95 8.02 -4.15
C HIS A 4 -15.88 6.94 -4.41
N ASN A 5 -16.04 5.74 -3.84
CA ASN A 5 -15.14 4.60 -4.07
C ASN A 5 -15.77 3.53 -4.97
N LEU A 6 -16.85 3.85 -5.69
CA LEU A 6 -17.53 2.85 -6.51
C LEU A 6 -16.59 2.40 -7.65
N GLY A 7 -16.27 1.10 -7.64
CA GLY A 7 -15.28 0.51 -8.54
C GLY A 7 -13.87 0.47 -7.96
N HIS A 8 -13.48 1.44 -7.13
CA HIS A 8 -12.08 1.64 -6.72
C HIS A 8 -11.82 1.19 -5.28
N PRO A 9 -11.22 -0.01 -5.06
CA PRO A 9 -10.99 -0.52 -3.70
C PRO A 9 -10.12 0.45 -2.90
N PRO A 10 -10.45 0.77 -1.63
CA PRO A 10 -9.75 1.82 -0.86
C PRO A 10 -8.30 1.45 -0.47
N ARG A 11 -7.87 0.23 -0.76
CA ARG A 11 -6.55 -0.31 -0.45
C ARG A 11 -5.97 -1.03 -1.66
N ARG A 12 -4.63 -1.10 -1.72
CA ARG A 12 -3.88 -1.84 -2.73
C ARG A 12 -2.92 -2.83 -2.06
N LEU A 13 -2.63 -3.94 -2.74
CA LEU A 13 -1.54 -4.83 -2.37
C LEU A 13 -0.22 -4.23 -2.88
N THR A 14 0.85 -4.37 -2.11
CA THR A 14 2.17 -3.82 -2.41
C THR A 14 3.22 -4.82 -1.96
N PHE A 15 4.27 -4.98 -2.75
CA PHE A 15 5.46 -5.74 -2.39
C PHE A 15 6.44 -4.79 -1.71
N LEU A 16 7.11 -5.24 -0.65
CA LEU A 16 8.04 -4.45 0.14
C LEU A 16 9.40 -5.13 0.16
N HIS A 17 10.44 -4.36 -0.16
CA HIS A 17 11.82 -4.68 0.15
C HIS A 17 12.11 -4.14 1.55
N LEU A 18 12.46 -5.02 2.48
CA LEU A 18 12.77 -4.63 3.86
C LEU A 18 14.28 -4.50 4.02
N ASP A 19 14.72 -3.51 4.77
CA ASP A 19 16.10 -3.48 5.21
C ASP A 19 16.34 -4.64 6.18
N GLY A 20 17.47 -5.33 6.02
CA GLY A 20 17.84 -6.50 6.81
C GLY A 20 18.69 -6.21 8.05
N SER A 21 18.82 -4.94 8.46
CA SER A 21 19.71 -4.54 9.57
C SER A 21 19.32 -5.18 10.91
N GLN A 22 18.03 -5.45 11.12
CA GLN A 22 17.51 -6.04 12.34
C GLN A 22 17.81 -7.55 12.47
N HIS A 23 18.26 -8.21 11.38
CA HIS A 23 18.48 -9.67 11.31
C HIS A 23 17.24 -10.53 11.67
N THR A 24 16.10 -9.89 11.87
CA THR A 24 14.79 -10.44 12.15
C THR A 24 13.85 -10.10 11.00
N LEU A 25 12.65 -10.67 11.02
CA LEU A 25 11.58 -10.33 10.10
C LEU A 25 10.38 -9.82 10.91
N PRO A 26 9.67 -8.79 10.43
CA PRO A 26 8.45 -8.35 11.09
C PRO A 26 7.38 -9.44 11.03
N ALA A 27 6.52 -9.50 12.03
CA ALA A 27 5.38 -10.41 12.04
C ALA A 27 4.30 -9.97 11.04
N PRO A 28 3.53 -10.91 10.44
CA PRO A 28 2.28 -10.58 9.78
C PRO A 28 1.35 -9.75 10.69
N GLY A 29 0.78 -8.69 10.15
CA GLY A 29 -0.03 -7.73 10.92
C GLY A 29 0.74 -6.48 11.39
N SER A 30 2.08 -6.48 11.33
CA SER A 30 2.93 -5.33 11.65
C SER A 30 2.48 -4.07 10.90
N ALA A 31 2.53 -2.93 11.58
CA ALA A 31 1.99 -1.68 11.07
C ALA A 31 2.95 -1.10 10.02
N VAL A 32 2.41 -0.67 8.87
CA VAL A 32 3.20 0.07 7.89
C VAL A 32 2.92 1.56 8.07
N LEU A 33 3.98 2.35 8.23
CA LEU A 33 3.94 3.77 8.47
C LEU A 33 4.51 4.55 7.28
N SER A 34 3.94 5.72 7.03
CA SER A 34 4.46 6.76 6.14
C SER A 34 4.43 8.05 6.93
N GLU A 35 5.57 8.76 7.02
CA GLU A 35 5.69 9.99 7.82
C GLU A 35 5.14 9.84 9.26
N GLY A 36 5.43 8.70 9.90
CA GLY A 36 4.98 8.38 11.26
C GLY A 36 3.49 8.02 11.41
N ARG A 37 2.72 7.95 10.33
CA ARG A 37 1.29 7.60 10.36
C ARG A 37 1.04 6.20 9.81
N THR A 38 0.22 5.40 10.48
CA THR A 38 -0.15 4.08 9.98
C THR A 38 -0.97 4.18 8.69
N VAL A 39 -0.43 3.62 7.62
CA VAL A 39 -1.03 3.61 6.28
C VAL A 39 -1.41 2.20 5.81
N GLY A 40 -0.90 1.15 6.45
CA GLY A 40 -1.19 -0.21 6.04
C GLY A 40 -0.78 -1.24 7.08
N ARG A 41 -0.80 -2.51 6.66
CA ARG A 41 -0.29 -3.63 7.46
C ARG A 41 0.38 -4.66 6.57
N VAL A 42 1.40 -5.30 7.11
CA VAL A 42 2.05 -6.48 6.53
C VAL A 42 1.09 -7.66 6.56
N THR A 43 1.15 -8.49 5.52
CA THR A 43 0.29 -9.68 5.33
C THR A 43 1.07 -10.97 5.28
N SER A 44 2.21 -10.98 4.60
CA SER A 44 3.16 -12.10 4.56
C SER A 44 4.58 -11.57 4.50
N VAL A 45 5.53 -12.37 4.96
CA VAL A 45 6.96 -11.99 5.08
C VAL A 45 7.82 -13.22 4.79
N GLY A 46 9.01 -13.01 4.25
CA GLY A 46 9.98 -14.09 4.04
C GLY A 46 11.38 -13.57 3.72
N HIS A 47 12.35 -14.48 3.75
CA HIS A 47 13.68 -14.25 3.21
C HIS A 47 13.76 -14.80 1.78
N HIS A 48 13.96 -13.91 0.83
CA HIS A 48 14.30 -14.24 -0.55
C HIS A 48 15.81 -14.48 -0.67
N TYR A 49 16.20 -15.49 -1.45
CA TYR A 49 17.60 -15.90 -1.55
C TYR A 49 18.50 -14.85 -2.22
N GLU A 50 17.99 -14.15 -3.24
CA GLU A 50 18.68 -13.02 -3.89
C GLU A 50 18.34 -11.64 -3.28
N MET A 51 17.05 -11.31 -3.19
CA MET A 51 16.59 -9.99 -2.73
C MET A 51 16.72 -9.75 -1.22
N GLY A 52 16.96 -10.80 -0.43
CA GLY A 52 17.00 -10.69 1.04
C GLY A 52 15.60 -10.57 1.66
N PRO A 53 15.44 -9.80 2.75
CA PRO A 53 14.17 -9.65 3.46
C PRO A 53 13.07 -8.98 2.61
N ILE A 54 11.93 -9.65 2.45
CA ILE A 54 10.79 -9.16 1.66
C ILE A 54 9.46 -9.37 2.37
N ALA A 55 8.45 -8.56 2.01
CA ALA A 55 7.10 -8.68 2.54
C ALA A 55 6.02 -8.30 1.52
N LEU A 56 4.79 -8.75 1.76
CA LEU A 56 3.58 -8.21 1.15
C LEU A 56 2.82 -7.37 2.18
N ALA A 57 2.29 -6.24 1.74
CA ALA A 57 1.48 -5.37 2.58
C ALA A 57 0.23 -4.86 1.84
N VAL A 58 -0.79 -4.52 2.63
CA VAL A 58 -1.99 -3.85 2.12
C VAL A 58 -1.99 -2.41 2.63
N LEU A 59 -1.81 -1.46 1.71
CA LEU A 59 -1.70 -0.03 1.99
C LEU A 59 -2.98 0.72 1.61
N LYS A 60 -3.24 1.84 2.29
CA LYS A 60 -4.20 2.85 1.82
C LYS A 60 -3.81 3.26 0.41
N ARG A 61 -4.80 3.41 -0.47
CA ARG A 61 -4.53 3.73 -1.86
C ARG A 61 -3.93 5.13 -2.08
N SER A 62 -4.18 6.05 -1.16
CA SER A 62 -3.63 7.42 -1.18
C SER A 62 -2.14 7.50 -0.88
N VAL A 63 -1.48 6.38 -0.54
CA VAL A 63 -0.03 6.36 -0.28
C VAL A 63 0.71 6.51 -1.61
N ASP A 64 1.62 7.47 -1.66
CA ASP A 64 2.49 7.65 -2.82
C ASP A 64 3.33 6.37 -3.03
N ALA A 65 3.46 5.93 -4.28
CA ALA A 65 4.18 4.69 -4.61
C ALA A 65 5.70 4.79 -4.39
N SER A 66 6.23 6.00 -4.30
CA SER A 66 7.64 6.31 -4.01
C SER A 66 7.89 6.75 -2.57
N ALA A 67 6.85 6.78 -1.72
CA ALA A 67 7.02 7.14 -0.32
C ALA A 67 7.91 6.13 0.42
N ASP A 68 8.84 6.66 1.21
CA ASP A 68 9.60 5.89 2.18
C ASP A 68 8.66 5.37 3.28
N LEU A 69 8.72 4.06 3.54
CA LEU A 69 7.89 3.41 4.53
C LEU A 69 8.74 2.85 5.66
N LEU A 70 8.10 2.71 6.82
CA LEU A 70 8.62 1.95 7.95
C LEU A 70 7.63 0.85 8.30
N VAL A 71 8.11 -0.37 8.46
CA VAL A 71 7.34 -1.44 9.11
C VAL A 71 7.70 -1.41 10.59
N GLN A 72 6.70 -1.26 11.45
CA GLN A 72 6.86 -1.30 12.90
C GLN A 72 6.30 -2.60 13.46
N ASP A 73 7.15 -3.34 14.17
CA ASP A 73 6.80 -4.55 14.92
C ASP A 73 7.30 -4.43 16.36
N GLY A 74 6.41 -4.16 17.30
CA GLY A 74 6.79 -3.86 18.69
C GLY A 74 7.74 -2.67 18.77
N GLU A 75 8.95 -2.90 19.30
CA GLU A 75 10.03 -1.91 19.43
C GLU A 75 10.95 -1.88 18.19
N GLU A 76 10.81 -2.84 17.28
CA GLU A 76 11.62 -2.93 16.06
C GLU A 76 10.98 -2.15 14.91
N ALA A 77 11.83 -1.54 14.10
CA ALA A 77 11.45 -0.84 12.90
C ALA A 77 12.34 -1.27 11.73
N TYR A 78 11.72 -1.43 10.56
CA TYR A 78 12.38 -1.87 9.33
C TYR A 78 12.10 -0.84 8.25
N ALA A 79 13.14 -0.26 7.63
CA ALA A 79 12.93 0.58 6.46
C ALA A 79 12.38 -0.28 5.32
N ALA A 80 11.39 0.24 4.60
CA ALA A 80 10.68 -0.51 3.58
C ALA A 80 10.50 0.31 2.29
N ALA A 81 11.04 -0.21 1.19
CA ALA A 81 10.83 0.36 -0.14
C ALA A 81 9.68 -0.38 -0.86
N GLN A 82 8.83 0.38 -1.53
CA GLN A 82 7.69 -0.16 -2.27
C GLN A 82 8.11 -0.67 -3.65
N GLU A 83 7.62 -1.85 -4.00
CA GLU A 83 7.53 -2.33 -5.38
C GLU A 83 6.06 -2.45 -5.78
N VAL A 84 5.68 -1.73 -6.83
CA VAL A 84 4.28 -1.59 -7.24
C VAL A 84 3.84 -2.81 -8.05
N ILE A 85 3.01 -3.65 -7.44
CA ILE A 85 2.32 -4.76 -8.11
C ILE A 85 0.87 -4.43 -8.49
N VAL A 86 0.24 -3.50 -7.76
CA VAL A 86 -1.09 -2.96 -8.08
C VAL A 86 -0.96 -1.45 -8.17
N ALA A 87 -1.08 -0.91 -9.39
CA ALA A 87 -0.97 0.53 -9.59
C ALA A 87 -2.07 1.31 -8.85
N PRO A 88 -1.76 2.50 -8.30
CA PRO A 88 -2.68 3.28 -7.48
C PRO A 88 -3.99 3.67 -8.17
N ASP A 89 -4.03 3.76 -9.50
CA ASP A 89 -5.18 4.15 -10.32
C ASP A 89 -6.05 2.97 -10.78
N VAL A 90 -5.54 1.74 -10.72
CA VAL A 90 -6.25 0.53 -11.18
C VAL A 90 -7.55 0.29 -10.41
N GLY A 91 -8.61 -0.10 -11.12
CA GLY A 91 -9.93 -0.36 -10.58
C GLY A 91 -10.88 0.84 -10.68
N GLN A 92 -10.54 1.91 -11.39
CA GLN A 92 -11.52 2.99 -11.63
C GLN A 92 -12.55 2.55 -12.70
N VAL A 93 -13.61 1.85 -12.29
CA VAL A 93 -14.62 1.30 -13.23
C VAL A 93 -15.70 2.32 -13.62
N VAL A 94 -15.79 3.47 -12.92
CA VAL A 94 -16.75 4.52 -13.26
C VAL A 94 -16.00 5.75 -13.77
N GLY A 95 -15.99 5.92 -15.09
CA GLY A 95 -15.64 7.20 -15.70
C GLY A 95 -16.56 8.28 -15.12
N ARG A 96 -16.00 9.44 -14.78
CA ARG A 96 -16.75 10.59 -14.28
C ARG A 96 -17.95 10.81 -15.22
N ALA A 97 -19.18 10.66 -14.73
CA ALA A 97 -20.35 10.92 -15.56
C ALA A 97 -20.29 12.39 -15.99
N THR A 98 -19.86 12.64 -17.23
CA THR A 98 -20.01 13.92 -17.89
C THR A 98 -21.51 14.11 -18.05
N GLY A 99 -22.03 15.10 -17.32
CA GLY A 99 -23.47 15.22 -17.07
C GLY A 99 -24.33 15.20 -18.33
N PHE A 100 -25.58 14.81 -18.16
CA PHE A 100 -26.62 15.03 -19.15
C PHE A 100 -26.76 16.55 -19.37
N LEU A 101 -26.08 17.08 -20.39
CA LEU A 101 -26.33 18.43 -20.88
C LEU A 101 -27.75 18.45 -21.43
N ARG A 102 -28.67 18.96 -20.61
CA ARG A 102 -30.04 19.26 -21.00
C ARG A 102 -29.96 20.38 -22.04
N ALA A 103 -30.22 20.07 -23.30
CA ALA A 103 -30.32 21.10 -24.34
C ALA A 103 -31.47 22.07 -23.99
N PRO A 104 -31.26 23.40 -24.06
CA PRO A 104 -32.35 24.35 -23.96
C PRO A 104 -33.22 24.26 -25.22
N ARG A 105 -34.53 24.45 -25.01
CA ARG A 105 -35.60 24.33 -26.01
C ARG A 105 -35.50 25.33 -27.15
#